data_AF-A0A9W3DHH7-F1
#
_entry.id   AF-A0A9W3DHH7-F1
#
_cell.length_a   1.000
_cell.length_b   1.000
_cell.length_c   1.000
_cell.angle_alpha   90.00
_cell.angle_beta   90.00
_cell.angle_gamma   90.00
#
_symmetry.space_group_name_H-M   'P 1'
#
loop_
_entity.id
_entity.type
_entity.pdbx_description
1 polymer ?
#
loop_
_entity_poly.entity_id
_entity_poly.type
_entity_poly.pdbx_seq_one_letter_code
_entity_poly.pdbx_strand_id
1 'polypeptide(L)'
;MGQVDEKPFLRVCEQRFSGQDVALQSARLCSEWQERVGDPRWQPFKIQTCGDKFEEVVDEEDEELKKLSEEWGEDAKKAVKTALEEMNEFNASGRFIVPVLWNFGHGRRATLKEGIAAHVKHQINTLKRKRT
;
A
#
# COMPACT_ATOMS: atom_id res chain seq x y z
N MET A 1 2.55 -4.63 1.91
CA MET A 1 3.45 -3.52 1.60
C MET A 1 3.57 -3.37 0.11
N GLY A 2 3.45 -2.13 -0.37
CA GLY A 2 3.48 -1.79 -1.79
C GLY A 2 2.14 -1.94 -2.50
N GLN A 3 1.05 -2.16 -1.74
CA GLN A 3 -0.30 -2.18 -2.28
C GLN A 3 -0.94 -0.80 -2.13
N VAL A 4 -1.53 -0.29 -3.20
CA VAL A 4 -2.29 0.96 -3.21
C VAL A 4 -3.58 0.76 -2.40
N ASP A 5 -3.85 1.65 -1.44
CA ASP A 5 -5.11 1.63 -0.68
C ASP A 5 -6.27 2.00 -1.61
N GLU A 6 -7.26 1.12 -1.72
CA GLU A 6 -8.45 1.29 -2.56
C GLU A 6 -9.42 2.34 -2.00
N LYS A 7 -9.42 2.58 -0.68
CA LYS A 7 -10.45 3.41 -0.03
C LYS A 7 -10.47 4.87 -0.50
N PRO A 8 -9.32 5.54 -0.70
CA PRO A 8 -9.30 6.89 -1.26
C PRO A 8 -9.93 6.96 -2.65
N PHE A 9 -9.63 6.00 -3.52
CA PHE A 9 -10.21 5.93 -4.86
C PHE A 9 -11.72 5.71 -4.82
N LEU A 10 -12.20 4.81 -3.94
CA LEU A 10 -13.63 4.59 -3.75
C LEU A 10 -14.35 5.88 -3.35
N ARG A 11 -13.83 6.61 -2.34
CA ARG A 11 -14.43 7.87 -1.87
C ARG A 11 -14.52 8.94 -2.94
N VAL A 12 -13.47 9.07 -3.76
CA VAL A 12 -13.44 10.07 -4.84
C VAL A 12 -14.39 9.66 -5.97
N CYS A 13 -14.45 8.37 -6.29
CA CYS A 13 -15.40 7.85 -7.29
C CYS A 13 -16.86 8.01 -6.83
N GLU A 14 -17.17 7.82 -5.55
CA GLU A 14 -18.52 8.04 -4.98
C GLU A 14 -19.02 9.48 -5.18
N GLN A 15 -18.12 10.45 -5.27
CA GLN A 15 -18.47 11.85 -5.51
C GLN A 15 -18.72 12.17 -6.99
N ARG A 16 -18.21 11.34 -7.91
CA ARG A 16 -18.20 11.61 -9.36
C ARG A 16 -19.14 10.72 -10.16
N PHE A 17 -19.37 9.50 -9.70
CA PHE A 17 -20.15 8.49 -10.40
C PHE A 17 -21.34 8.08 -9.53
N SER A 18 -22.32 7.41 -10.13
CA SER A 18 -23.52 6.93 -9.43
C SER A 18 -23.78 5.46 -9.71
N GLY A 19 -24.23 4.70 -8.71
CA GLY A 19 -24.64 3.31 -8.87
C GLY A 19 -23.47 2.32 -9.06
N GLN A 20 -23.67 1.29 -9.88
CA GLN A 20 -22.68 0.22 -10.11
C GLN A 20 -21.39 0.72 -10.77
N ASP A 21 -21.43 1.89 -11.43
CA ASP A 21 -20.24 2.48 -12.05
C ASP A 21 -19.19 2.89 -11.02
N VAL A 22 -19.59 3.28 -9.79
CA VAL A 22 -18.64 3.72 -8.75
C VAL A 22 -17.61 2.65 -8.44
N ALA A 23 -18.08 1.44 -8.11
CA ALA A 23 -17.21 0.33 -7.72
C ALA A 23 -16.31 -0.14 -8.87
N LEU A 24 -16.85 -0.16 -10.10
CA LEU A 24 -16.09 -0.55 -11.28
C LEU A 24 -15.00 0.49 -11.59
N GLN A 25 -15.32 1.77 -11.56
CA GLN A 25 -14.36 2.85 -11.83
C GLN A 25 -13.28 2.91 -10.74
N SER A 26 -13.64 2.78 -9.47
CA SER A 26 -12.67 2.80 -8.37
C SER A 26 -11.70 1.62 -8.46
N ALA A 27 -12.21 0.42 -8.75
CA ALA A 27 -11.38 -0.77 -8.88
C ALA A 27 -10.44 -0.68 -10.09
N ARG A 28 -10.94 -0.18 -11.22
CA ARG A 28 -10.14 0.06 -12.43
C ARG A 28 -9.01 1.05 -12.14
N LEU A 29 -9.34 2.22 -11.60
CA LEU A 29 -8.38 3.27 -11.32
C LEU A 29 -7.32 2.82 -10.29
N CYS A 30 -7.74 2.15 -9.22
CA CYS A 30 -6.79 1.61 -8.24
C CYS A 30 -5.85 0.57 -8.87
N SER A 31 -6.35 -0.27 -9.78
CA SER A 31 -5.52 -1.25 -10.50
C SER A 31 -4.53 -0.60 -11.45
N GLU A 32 -4.95 0.42 -12.21
CA GLU A 32 -4.08 1.19 -13.10
C GLU A 32 -2.92 1.82 -12.33
N TRP A 33 -3.18 2.39 -11.15
CA TRP A 33 -2.13 2.93 -10.29
C TRP A 33 -1.27 1.85 -9.64
N GLN A 34 -1.86 0.72 -9.26
CA GLN A 34 -1.09 -0.41 -8.74
C GLN A 34 -0.09 -0.95 -9.78
N GLU A 35 -0.50 -1.05 -11.04
CA GLU A 35 0.38 -1.46 -12.14
C GLU A 35 1.52 -0.47 -12.35
N ARG A 36 1.21 0.84 -12.31
CA ARG A 36 2.24 1.90 -12.41
C ARG A 36 3.25 1.82 -11.28
N VAL A 37 2.80 1.69 -10.03
CA VAL A 37 3.69 1.50 -8.86
C VAL A 37 4.61 0.28 -9.04
N GLY A 38 4.11 -0.77 -9.69
CA GLY A 38 4.88 -1.97 -10.02
C GLY A 38 5.84 -1.82 -11.21
N ASP A 39 5.67 -0.81 -12.09
CA ASP A 39 6.47 -0.65 -13.30
C ASP A 39 7.88 -0.14 -12.95
N PRO A 40 8.96 -0.91 -13.20
CA PRO A 40 10.33 -0.48 -12.93
C PRO A 40 10.78 0.76 -13.72
N ARG A 41 10.07 1.12 -14.80
CA ARG A 41 10.38 2.29 -15.64
C ARG A 41 9.96 3.61 -14.99
N TRP A 42 8.97 3.59 -14.10
CA TRP A 42 8.52 4.78 -13.39
C TRP A 42 9.18 4.83 -12.01
N GLN A 43 10.19 5.68 -11.84
CA GLN A 43 10.95 5.82 -10.60
C GLN A 43 10.80 7.25 -10.07
N PRO A 44 9.64 7.62 -9.50
CA PRO A 44 9.36 8.97 -9.03
C PRO A 44 10.03 9.22 -7.67
N PHE A 45 11.34 9.09 -7.59
CA PHE A 45 12.12 9.22 -6.36
C PHE A 45 13.22 10.25 -6.52
N LYS A 46 13.52 10.94 -5.43
CA LYS A 46 14.65 11.85 -5.31
C LYS A 46 15.43 11.57 -4.04
N ILE A 47 16.71 11.93 -4.06
CA ILE A 47 17.55 11.87 -2.87
C ILE A 47 17.29 13.12 -2.04
N GLN A 48 16.85 12.92 -0.80
CA GLN A 48 16.74 13.96 0.21
C GLN A 48 17.86 13.81 1.22
N THR A 49 18.58 14.90 1.46
CA THR A 49 19.63 14.96 2.48
C THR A 49 19.04 15.47 3.79
N CYS A 50 19.11 14.66 4.84
CA CYS A 50 18.76 15.06 6.20
C CYS A 50 19.98 14.90 7.11
N GLY A 51 20.74 15.99 7.28
CA GLY A 51 22.04 15.96 7.95
C GLY A 51 23.06 15.13 7.17
N ASP A 52 23.66 14.12 7.81
CA ASP A 52 24.64 13.20 7.18
C ASP A 52 23.97 11.98 6.52
N LYS A 53 22.64 11.89 6.52
CA LYS A 53 21.90 10.78 5.91
C LYS A 53 21.31 11.19 4.56
N PHE A 54 21.45 10.29 3.59
CA PHE A 54 20.77 10.34 2.30
C PHE A 54 19.62 9.34 2.34
N GLU A 55 18.40 9.83 2.18
CA GLU A 55 17.20 9.00 2.10
C GLU A 55 16.55 9.19 0.74
N GLU A 56 16.13 8.10 0.12
CA GLU A 56 15.37 8.14 -1.12
C GLU A 56 13.89 8.31 -0.78
N VAL A 57 13.33 9.45 -1.18
CA VAL A 57 11.94 9.82 -0.91
C VAL A 57 11.20 10.02 -2.21
N VAL A 58 9.88 9.82 -2.19
CA VAL A 58 9.04 10.05 -3.38
C VAL A 58 9.13 11.53 -3.78
N ASP A 59 9.36 11.79 -5.05
CA ASP A 59 9.39 13.14 -5.59
C ASP A 59 7.96 13.67 -5.75
N GLU A 60 7.55 14.56 -4.86
CA GLU A 60 6.22 15.19 -4.93
C GLU A 60 6.01 16.05 -6.17
N GLU A 61 7.09 16.42 -6.86
CA GLU A 61 7.06 17.20 -8.10
C GLU A 61 6.86 16.34 -9.36
N ASP A 62 6.84 15.01 -9.22
CA ASP A 62 6.62 14.06 -10.33
C ASP A 62 5.31 14.38 -11.08
N GLU A 63 5.42 14.41 -12.41
CA GLU A 63 4.34 14.80 -13.31
C GLU A 63 3.11 13.90 -13.20
N GLU A 64 3.30 12.59 -13.02
CA GLU A 64 2.18 11.65 -12.90
C GLU A 64 1.51 11.76 -11.52
N LEU A 65 2.28 11.96 -10.45
CA LEU A 65 1.72 12.22 -9.12
C LEU A 65 0.97 13.56 -9.06
N LYS A 66 1.42 14.60 -9.77
CA LYS A 66 0.69 15.87 -9.88
C LYS A 66 -0.64 15.70 -10.60
N LYS A 67 -0.63 15.04 -11.77
CA LYS A 67 -1.86 14.71 -12.50
C LYS A 67 -2.82 13.91 -11.63
N LEU A 68 -2.32 12.93 -10.86
CA LEU A 68 -3.14 12.17 -9.92
C LEU A 68 -3.84 13.07 -8.88
N SER A 69 -3.11 14.00 -8.25
CA SER A 69 -3.73 14.94 -7.30
C SER A 69 -4.75 15.88 -7.94
N GLU A 70 -4.46 16.38 -9.13
CA GLU A 70 -5.36 17.28 -9.87
C GLU A 70 -6.64 16.57 -10.30
N GLU A 71 -6.48 15.34 -10.80
CA GLU A 71 -7.59 14.55 -11.31
C GLU A 71 -8.37 13.84 -10.22
N TRP A 72 -7.75 13.31 -9.17
CA TRP A 72 -8.41 12.43 -8.19
C TRP A 72 -8.21 12.85 -6.74
N GLY A 73 -7.55 13.97 -6.50
CA GLY A 73 -7.38 14.56 -5.17
C GLY A 73 -6.17 14.05 -4.39
N GLU A 74 -5.83 14.79 -3.34
CA GLU A 74 -4.65 14.54 -2.48
C GLU A 74 -4.69 13.19 -1.77
N ASP A 75 -5.87 12.70 -1.38
CA ASP A 75 -5.99 11.41 -0.70
C ASP A 75 -5.58 10.24 -1.63
N ALA A 76 -5.88 10.33 -2.93
CA ALA A 76 -5.46 9.35 -3.93
C ALA A 76 -3.93 9.41 -4.16
N LYS A 77 -3.39 10.63 -4.31
CA LYS A 77 -1.93 10.85 -4.39
C LYS A 77 -1.21 10.27 -3.17
N LYS A 78 -1.74 10.51 -1.97
CA LYS A 78 -1.18 9.99 -0.72
C LYS A 78 -1.18 8.45 -0.68
N ALA A 79 -2.25 7.81 -1.15
CA ALA A 79 -2.33 6.35 -1.22
C ALA A 79 -1.22 5.76 -2.10
N VAL A 80 -1.02 6.34 -3.29
CA VAL A 80 0.02 5.91 -4.24
C VAL A 80 1.42 6.21 -3.69
N LYS A 81 1.62 7.38 -3.07
CA LYS A 81 2.89 7.73 -2.42
C LYS A 81 3.26 6.72 -1.33
N THR A 82 2.34 6.37 -0.44
CA THR A 82 2.58 5.35 0.59
C THR A 82 2.92 3.99 -0.03
N ALA A 83 2.23 3.58 -1.08
CA ALA A 83 2.54 2.34 -1.78
C ALA A 83 3.95 2.36 -2.42
N LEU A 84 4.38 3.48 -3.01
CA LEU A 84 5.72 3.65 -3.55
C LEU A 84 6.80 3.55 -2.47
N GLU A 85 6.62 4.26 -1.35
CA GLU A 85 7.55 4.22 -0.21
C GLU A 85 7.67 2.81 0.37
N GLU A 86 6.54 2.13 0.59
CA GLU A 86 6.53 0.74 1.06
C GLU A 86 7.17 -0.21 0.04
N MET A 87 6.96 0.00 -1.26
CA MET A 87 7.58 -0.81 -2.30
C MET A 87 9.11 -0.65 -2.28
N ASN A 88 9.59 0.58 -2.10
CA ASN A 88 11.02 0.85 -2.06
C ASN A 88 11.68 0.28 -0.79
N GLU A 89 11.02 0.38 0.37
CA GLU A 89 11.53 -0.18 1.64
C GLU A 89 11.65 -1.72 1.58
N PHE A 90 10.68 -2.41 0.96
CA PHE A 90 10.59 -3.87 1.05
C PHE A 90 11.06 -4.64 -0.19
N ASN A 91 10.90 -4.06 -1.37
CA ASN A 91 11.13 -4.77 -2.63
C ASN A 91 11.49 -3.81 -3.79
N ALA A 92 12.46 -2.91 -3.58
CA ALA A 92 12.85 -1.90 -4.56
C ALA A 92 13.15 -2.48 -5.96
N SER A 93 13.86 -3.62 -6.01
CA SER A 93 14.23 -4.27 -7.27
C SER A 93 13.12 -5.11 -7.88
N GLY A 94 12.37 -5.85 -7.07
CA GLY A 94 11.36 -6.78 -7.56
C GLY A 94 10.01 -6.13 -7.87
N ARG A 95 9.68 -5.03 -7.19
CA ARG A 95 8.42 -4.27 -7.36
C ARG A 95 7.13 -5.07 -7.30
N PHE A 96 7.15 -6.18 -6.56
CA PHE A 96 5.96 -6.97 -6.25
C PHE A 96 5.48 -6.68 -4.83
N ILE A 97 4.16 -6.69 -4.66
CA ILE A 97 3.50 -6.56 -3.36
C ILE A 97 4.01 -7.66 -2.42
N VAL A 98 4.45 -7.24 -1.23
CA VAL A 98 4.92 -8.16 -0.18
C VAL A 98 3.82 -8.30 0.89
N PRO A 99 3.24 -9.49 1.08
CA PRO A 99 2.32 -9.75 2.17
C PRO A 99 3.03 -9.60 3.52
N VAL A 100 2.39 -8.94 4.47
CA VAL A 100 2.92 -8.73 5.84
C VAL A 100 1.89 -9.16 6.85
N LEU A 101 2.36 -9.80 7.93
CA LEU A 101 1.50 -10.06 9.08
C LEU A 101 1.18 -8.74 9.79
N TRP A 102 -0.10 -8.51 10.04
CA TRP A 102 -0.59 -7.29 10.68
C TRP A 102 -1.10 -7.58 12.10
N ASN A 103 -0.69 -6.76 13.05
CA ASN A 103 -1.23 -6.78 14.40
C ASN A 103 -2.35 -5.74 14.51
N PHE A 104 -3.58 -6.19 14.30
CA PHE A 104 -4.77 -5.34 14.36
C PHE A 104 -4.98 -4.69 15.73
N GLY A 105 -4.57 -5.33 16.82
CA GLY A 105 -4.71 -4.77 18.18
C GLY A 105 -3.80 -3.57 18.43
N HIS A 106 -2.65 -3.52 17.75
CA HIS A 106 -1.70 -2.40 17.87
C HIS A 106 -1.68 -1.49 16.63
N GLY A 107 -2.49 -1.78 15.60
CA GLY A 107 -2.55 -0.98 14.38
C GLY A 107 -1.22 -0.87 13.63
N ARG A 108 -0.36 -1.90 13.71
CA ARG A 108 0.95 -1.92 13.05
C ARG A 108 1.31 -3.31 12.53
N ARG A 109 2.38 -3.39 11.74
CA ARG A 109 3.05 -4.65 11.40
C ARG A 109 3.25 -5.52 12.64
N ALA A 110 2.93 -6.79 12.53
CA ALA A 110 3.24 -7.76 13.56
C ALA A 110 4.76 -8.00 13.61
N THR A 111 5.30 -8.11 14.81
CA THR A 111 6.68 -8.56 15.00
C THR A 111 6.78 -10.06 14.79
N LEU A 112 7.98 -10.57 14.52
CA LEU A 112 8.24 -12.01 14.42
C LEU A 112 7.78 -12.76 15.68
N LYS A 113 8.02 -12.19 16.87
CA LYS A 113 7.58 -12.76 18.14
C LYS A 113 6.06 -12.89 18.23
N GLU A 114 5.33 -11.85 17.83
CA GLU A 114 3.86 -11.86 17.80
C GLU A 114 3.33 -12.90 16.80
N GLY A 115 3.94 -13.00 15.61
CA GLY A 115 3.59 -13.99 14.60
C GLY A 115 3.79 -15.43 15.08
N ILE A 116 4.94 -15.74 15.69
CA ILE A 116 5.23 -17.06 16.27
C ILE A 116 4.22 -17.38 17.38
N ALA A 117 3.98 -16.44 18.29
CA ALA A 117 3.03 -16.63 19.38
C ALA A 117 1.61 -16.92 18.88
N ALA A 118 1.15 -16.19 17.85
CA ALA A 118 -0.14 -16.40 17.22
C ALA A 118 -0.24 -17.79 16.56
N HIS A 119 0.82 -18.22 15.85
CA HIS A 119 0.88 -19.52 15.21
C HIS A 119 0.84 -20.68 16.21
N VAL A 120 1.65 -20.61 17.28
CA VAL A 120 1.67 -21.63 18.34
C VAL A 120 0.32 -21.72 19.05
N LYS A 121 -0.30 -20.57 19.38
CA LYS A 121 -1.65 -20.52 19.98
C LYS A 121 -2.68 -21.18 19.07
N HIS A 122 -2.62 -20.94 17.76
CA HIS A 122 -3.51 -21.57 16.79
C HIS A 122 -3.34 -23.10 16.79
N GLN A 123 -2.10 -23.61 16.71
CA GLN A 123 -1.84 -25.05 16.73
C GLN A 123 -2.38 -25.74 18.00
N ILE A 124 -2.13 -25.16 19.18
CA ILE A 124 -2.63 -25.71 20.47
C ILE A 124 -4.16 -25.79 20.47
N ASN A 125 -4.84 -24.74 20.02
CA ASN A 125 -6.31 -24.73 19.96
C ASN A 125 -6.86 -25.76 18.99
N THR A 126 -6.22 -25.92 17.83
CA THR A 126 -6.61 -26.92 16.83
C THR A 126 -6.44 -28.35 17.36
N LEU A 127 -5.34 -28.63 18.08
CA LEU A 127 -5.10 -29.93 18.71
C LEU A 127 -6.10 -30.23 19.83
N LYS A 128 -6.48 -29.22 20.63
CA LYS A 128 -7.52 -29.38 21.68
C LYS A 128 -8.88 -29.76 21.10
N ARG A 129 -9.27 -29.20 19.96
CA ARG A 129 -10.56 -29.48 19.30
C ARG A 129 -10.66 -30.90 18.76
N LYS A 130 -9.54 -31.49 18.31
CA LYS A 130 -9.47 -32.85 17.76
C LYS A 130 -9.45 -33.96 18.82
N ARG A 131 -9.36 -33.62 20.10
CA ARG A 131 -9.37 -34.57 21.24
C ARG A 131 -10.77 -34.82 21.80
N THR A 132 -11.80 -34.30 21.13
CA THR A 132 -13.22 -34.60 21.33
C THR A 132 -13.67 -35.49 20.20
#